data_AF-A0A7V4XGI7-F1
#
_entry.id   AF-A0A7V4XGI7-F1
#
_cell.length_a   1.000
_cell.length_b   1.000
_cell.length_c   1.000
_cell.angle_alpha   90.00
_cell.angle_beta   90.00
_cell.angle_gamma   90.00
#
_symmetry.space_group_name_H-M   'P 1'
#
loop_
_entity.id
_entity.type
_entity.pdbx_description
1 polymer ?
#
loop_
_entity_poly.entity_id
_entity_poly.type
_entity_poly.pdbx_seq_one_letter_code
_entity_poly.pdbx_strand_id
1 'polypeptide(L)'
;MHKMIIRPQGMSDQQIPYAAGRFAERDAFVINQIGAASPFGGLLCSLGTDYAIELMPDGSGCTWFAGTEITSSRGLGKAWYIKDSESGAVWSAFFSPVGQKSDEYEVSYSPGQVSVFCLKNKIASTLTIATIPNATCEIWSVKLENRSAVSRTLTFTTYVEPAIAPILEAIYRERDKTLLMRRPLDADDMGCTEGPARDLVIFHTSTLTPTRFTIEKTGFIGDERTLQNPEYIEREDMHGENATVSNPIASFTVEVELPIEGEAELAFCFGVAGSPEVAMRTARAFSRQEVIDQAVSKSRQQWEELSGALKINTSDKTFDALINTWLPYETYSGWIRERSGPNYLDPSRVADVLRCLYPLSATSLQMLRESLLSFAAGLSVLGSYSPDKESLVSLAPLELLWLPIVTARYVAETGDKGILSESIVLRDGPALPLKEHCERVIRMCLNTRESVFDSGDARLLVQTVKMWSLINEKFKEAGKHLDTLGRRVAERNKQSEQRILPRRVRYFQSITPTLNDQQVIDDMLDYLGSDVTGVGDVDATCTLYSALVEWTIGLNATYEGLTLDPRLPESWFECSLTRHFRGDTYNITIHRSASHSETKTSIVVDGEPVLGNMLPFFGDGKEHVVEVTVS
;
A
#
# COMPACT_ATOMS: atom_id res chain seq x y z
N MET A 1 -20.69 10.42 -17.96
CA MET A 1 -19.47 10.36 -17.13
C MET A 1 -18.41 11.25 -17.74
N HIS A 2 -18.14 12.42 -17.15
CA HIS A 2 -17.07 13.29 -17.61
C HIS A 2 -15.72 12.71 -17.16
N LYS A 3 -14.90 12.28 -18.12
CA LYS A 3 -13.50 11.88 -17.90
C LYS A 3 -12.70 13.15 -17.59
N MET A 4 -12.33 13.36 -16.33
CA MET A 4 -11.53 14.50 -15.90
C MET A 4 -10.06 14.19 -16.27
N ILE A 5 -9.59 14.76 -17.38
CA ILE A 5 -8.18 14.66 -17.79
C ILE A 5 -7.42 15.67 -16.93
N ILE A 6 -6.61 15.19 -15.98
CA ILE A 6 -5.84 16.07 -15.10
C ILE A 6 -4.52 16.42 -15.79
N ARG A 7 -4.35 17.70 -16.13
CA ARG A 7 -3.07 18.27 -16.57
C ARG A 7 -2.69 19.42 -15.63
N PRO A 8 -1.46 19.48 -15.09
CA PRO A 8 -1.01 20.61 -14.29
C PRO A 8 -0.99 21.89 -15.13
N GLN A 9 -1.56 22.99 -14.63
CA GLN A 9 -1.37 24.32 -15.23
C GLN A 9 -0.14 24.99 -14.58
N GLY A 10 0.84 25.40 -15.38
CA GLY A 10 1.84 26.41 -14.98
C GLY A 10 3.15 25.95 -14.33
N MET A 11 3.50 24.65 -14.33
CA MET A 11 4.80 24.18 -13.78
C MET A 11 5.78 23.77 -14.88
N SER A 12 7.06 24.10 -14.74
CA SER A 12 8.11 23.77 -15.72
C SER A 12 8.47 22.27 -15.72
N ASP A 13 8.92 21.76 -16.87
CA ASP A 13 9.20 20.34 -17.15
C ASP A 13 10.20 19.65 -16.22
N GLN A 14 10.88 20.37 -15.31
CA GLN A 14 11.82 19.79 -14.35
C GLN A 14 11.17 19.36 -13.02
N GLN A 15 9.85 19.53 -12.82
CA GLN A 15 9.24 19.44 -11.49
C GLN A 15 8.25 18.30 -11.21
N ILE A 16 7.92 17.39 -12.14
CA ILE A 16 6.96 16.31 -11.84
C ILE A 16 7.50 14.92 -12.25
N PRO A 17 7.75 13.98 -11.30
CA PRO A 17 8.13 12.59 -11.62
C PRO A 17 6.97 11.73 -12.11
N TYR A 18 5.75 12.11 -11.77
CA TYR A 18 4.57 11.28 -11.91
C TYR A 18 3.88 11.51 -13.27
N ALA A 19 3.36 10.43 -13.83
CA ALA A 19 2.60 10.45 -15.07
C ALA A 19 1.36 11.34 -14.95
N ALA A 20 0.98 12.00 -16.05
CA ALA A 20 -0.37 12.50 -16.17
C ALA A 20 -1.34 11.32 -16.25
N GLY A 21 -2.36 11.31 -15.40
CA GLY A 21 -3.37 10.25 -15.33
C GLY A 21 -4.75 10.81 -14.98
N ARG A 22 -5.71 9.91 -14.79
CA ARG A 22 -7.10 10.26 -14.44
C ARG A 22 -7.69 9.24 -13.49
N PHE A 23 -8.58 9.66 -12.61
CA PHE A 23 -9.48 8.73 -11.94
C PHE A 23 -10.53 8.22 -12.91
N ALA A 24 -10.87 6.94 -12.78
CA ALA A 24 -11.88 6.23 -13.53
C ALA A 24 -12.96 5.71 -12.56
N GLU A 25 -13.82 4.80 -13.04
CA GLU A 25 -14.82 4.19 -12.19
C GLU A 25 -14.19 3.50 -10.98
N ARG A 26 -14.89 3.60 -9.83
CA ARG A 26 -14.43 3.07 -8.53
C ARG A 26 -13.02 3.54 -8.15
N ASP A 27 -12.74 4.80 -8.47
CA ASP A 27 -11.48 5.50 -8.19
C ASP A 27 -10.22 4.86 -8.76
N ALA A 28 -10.32 3.94 -9.73
CA ALA A 28 -9.15 3.38 -10.38
C ALA A 28 -8.31 4.49 -11.06
N PHE A 29 -7.00 4.47 -10.90
CA PHE A 29 -6.12 5.50 -11.47
C PHE A 29 -5.53 5.00 -12.78
N VAL A 30 -5.80 5.73 -13.85
CA VAL A 30 -5.51 5.30 -15.21
C VAL A 30 -4.42 6.18 -15.82
N ILE A 31 -3.42 5.53 -16.43
CA ILE A 31 -2.28 6.15 -17.09
C ILE A 31 -2.17 5.60 -18.52
N ASN A 32 -1.95 6.51 -19.47
CA ASN A 32 -1.77 6.18 -20.89
C ASN A 32 -0.35 6.54 -21.38
N GLN A 33 0.52 7.00 -20.48
CA GLN A 33 1.89 7.38 -20.78
C GLN A 33 2.86 6.30 -20.30
N ILE A 34 3.60 5.73 -21.25
CA ILE A 34 4.63 4.72 -21.01
C ILE A 34 5.84 5.37 -20.32
N GLY A 35 6.43 4.65 -19.35
CA GLY A 35 7.72 5.01 -18.71
C GLY A 35 7.65 6.10 -17.64
N ALA A 36 6.48 6.66 -17.35
CA ALA A 36 6.29 7.59 -16.25
C ALA A 36 5.88 6.84 -14.96
N ALA A 37 6.27 7.35 -13.79
CA ALA A 37 5.89 6.74 -12.52
C ALA A 37 4.39 6.94 -12.24
N SER A 38 3.71 5.92 -11.74
CA SER A 38 2.37 6.12 -11.18
C SER A 38 2.47 6.74 -9.79
N PRO A 39 1.67 7.78 -9.47
CA PRO A 39 1.57 8.30 -8.10
C PRO A 39 0.79 7.37 -7.16
N PHE A 40 0.10 6.39 -7.75
CA PHE A 40 -0.88 5.53 -7.10
C PHE A 40 -0.67 4.07 -7.50
N GLY A 41 -0.76 3.15 -6.54
CA GLY A 41 -0.87 1.73 -6.86
C GLY A 41 0.40 1.08 -7.41
N GLY A 42 1.52 1.80 -7.46
CA GLY A 42 2.82 1.23 -7.86
C GLY A 42 3.28 0.10 -6.94
N LEU A 43 2.73 0.03 -5.72
CA LEU A 43 2.92 -1.05 -4.76
C LEU A 43 1.60 -1.81 -4.56
N LEU A 44 1.58 -3.10 -4.91
CA LEU A 44 0.52 -4.05 -4.59
C LEU A 44 0.94 -4.86 -3.37
N CYS A 45 0.03 -5.08 -2.43
CA CYS A 45 0.29 -5.92 -1.26
C CYS A 45 -0.83 -6.92 -1.03
N SER A 46 -0.49 -8.08 -0.49
CA SER A 46 -1.46 -9.10 -0.09
C SER A 46 -1.89 -8.84 1.35
N LEU A 47 -3.19 -8.57 1.55
CA LEU A 47 -3.75 -8.36 2.89
C LEU A 47 -3.46 -9.57 3.78
N GLY A 48 -2.98 -9.33 5.00
CA GLY A 48 -2.69 -10.38 5.97
C GLY A 48 -1.41 -11.16 5.72
N THR A 49 -0.56 -10.75 4.76
CA THR A 49 0.76 -11.34 4.54
C THR A 49 1.83 -10.27 4.30
N ASP A 50 3.08 -10.70 4.15
CA ASP A 50 4.25 -9.84 3.85
C ASP A 50 4.61 -9.89 2.37
N TYR A 51 3.70 -10.40 1.54
CA TYR A 51 3.90 -10.55 0.10
C TYR A 51 3.45 -9.28 -0.63
N ALA A 52 4.37 -8.69 -1.40
CA ALA A 52 4.09 -7.46 -2.13
C ALA A 52 4.87 -7.38 -3.45
N ILE A 53 4.37 -6.52 -4.34
CA ILE A 53 4.85 -6.35 -5.71
C ILE A 53 4.97 -4.86 -5.97
N GLU A 54 6.15 -4.40 -6.39
CA GLU A 54 6.31 -3.10 -7.04
C GLU A 54 6.16 -3.31 -8.55
N LEU A 55 5.30 -2.52 -9.19
CA LEU A 55 5.02 -2.65 -10.61
C LEU A 55 4.76 -1.30 -11.29
N MET A 56 5.62 -0.98 -12.24
CA MET A 56 5.58 0.26 -13.01
C MET A 56 4.70 0.13 -14.25
N PRO A 57 4.23 1.24 -14.86
CA PRO A 57 3.35 1.19 -16.02
C PRO A 57 3.96 0.55 -17.27
N ASP A 58 5.29 0.40 -17.31
CA ASP A 58 5.98 -0.30 -18.39
C ASP A 58 6.12 -1.81 -18.15
N GLY A 59 5.76 -2.30 -16.96
CA GLY A 59 5.86 -3.71 -16.56
C GLY A 59 7.13 -4.06 -15.79
N SER A 60 8.05 -3.11 -15.61
CA SER A 60 9.20 -3.29 -14.73
C SER A 60 8.76 -3.33 -13.27
N GLY A 61 9.44 -4.15 -12.46
CA GLY A 61 9.05 -4.30 -11.07
C GLY A 61 9.77 -5.45 -10.37
N CYS A 62 9.46 -5.61 -9.09
CA CYS A 62 9.94 -6.74 -8.32
C CYS A 62 8.88 -7.21 -7.32
N THR A 63 9.02 -8.45 -6.86
CA THR A 63 8.21 -9.04 -5.82
C THR A 63 9.11 -9.33 -4.63
N TRP A 64 8.60 -9.08 -3.43
CA TRP A 64 9.24 -9.46 -2.18
C TRP A 64 8.26 -10.15 -1.24
N PHE A 65 8.83 -10.87 -0.29
CA PHE A 65 8.13 -11.54 0.79
C PHE A 65 8.98 -11.50 2.06
N ALA A 66 8.45 -10.94 3.14
CA ALA A 66 9.11 -10.93 4.46
C ALA A 66 10.58 -10.44 4.40
N GLY A 67 10.83 -9.29 3.78
CA GLY A 67 12.15 -8.69 3.61
C GLY A 67 13.03 -9.36 2.54
N THR A 68 12.57 -10.46 1.94
CA THR A 68 13.29 -11.23 0.93
C THR A 68 12.82 -10.88 -0.47
N GLU A 69 13.75 -10.53 -1.34
CA GLU A 69 13.49 -10.37 -2.77
C GLU A 69 13.17 -11.73 -3.43
N ILE A 70 12.01 -11.84 -4.07
CA ILE A 70 11.52 -13.07 -4.71
C ILE A 70 11.80 -13.05 -6.21
N THR A 71 11.59 -11.91 -6.86
CA THR A 71 11.95 -11.69 -8.27
C THR A 71 12.96 -10.56 -8.37
N SER A 72 13.92 -10.68 -9.27
CA SER A 72 15.02 -9.73 -9.43
C SER A 72 14.52 -8.30 -9.73
N SER A 73 14.94 -7.36 -8.91
CA SER A 73 14.89 -5.91 -9.09
C SER A 73 15.99 -5.41 -10.01
N ARG A 74 16.98 -6.26 -10.33
CA ARG A 74 18.00 -5.99 -11.34
C ARG A 74 17.46 -6.38 -12.70
N GLY A 75 16.93 -5.40 -13.44
CA GLY A 75 16.28 -5.61 -14.73
C GLY A 75 14.76 -5.55 -14.59
N LEU A 76 14.04 -6.37 -15.35
CA LEU A 76 12.57 -6.35 -15.35
C LEU A 76 11.94 -7.24 -14.30
N GLY A 77 12.64 -8.29 -13.84
CA GLY A 77 12.14 -9.31 -12.91
C GLY A 77 11.09 -10.23 -13.53
N LYS A 78 10.10 -9.67 -14.22
CA LYS A 78 8.98 -10.36 -14.88
C LYS A 78 8.73 -9.78 -16.27
N ALA A 79 8.25 -10.62 -17.19
CA ALA A 79 7.82 -10.18 -18.51
C ALA A 79 6.74 -11.12 -19.08
N TRP A 80 5.92 -10.59 -19.99
CA TRP A 80 4.82 -11.30 -20.63
C TRP A 80 4.85 -10.99 -22.13
N TYR A 81 5.03 -12.02 -22.94
CA TYR A 81 5.13 -11.93 -24.39
C TYR A 81 3.88 -12.53 -25.03
N ILE A 82 3.43 -11.88 -26.10
CA ILE A 82 2.41 -12.40 -27.00
C ILE A 82 3.06 -12.51 -28.39
N LYS A 83 2.98 -13.69 -28.99
CA LYS A 83 3.39 -13.92 -30.38
C LYS A 83 2.19 -14.43 -31.17
N ASP A 84 1.92 -13.77 -32.28
CA ASP A 84 0.99 -14.26 -33.30
C ASP A 84 1.74 -15.26 -34.18
N SER A 85 1.33 -16.53 -34.13
CA SER A 85 2.01 -17.62 -34.84
C SER A 85 1.83 -17.52 -36.36
N GLU A 86 0.76 -16.91 -36.85
CA GLU A 86 0.54 -16.75 -38.29
C GLU A 86 1.37 -15.61 -38.88
N SER A 87 1.45 -14.47 -38.19
CA SER A 87 2.20 -13.30 -38.68
C SER A 87 3.66 -13.26 -38.23
N GLY A 88 4.02 -14.04 -37.20
CA GLY A 88 5.32 -13.98 -36.53
C GLY A 88 5.53 -12.71 -35.70
N ALA A 89 4.51 -11.84 -35.57
CA ALA A 89 4.62 -10.62 -34.80
C ALA A 89 4.71 -10.92 -33.31
N VAL A 90 5.66 -10.27 -32.63
CA VAL A 90 5.88 -10.39 -31.18
C VAL A 90 5.69 -9.03 -30.53
N TRP A 91 4.94 -8.98 -29.44
CA TRP A 91 4.81 -7.81 -28.58
C TRP A 91 4.68 -8.24 -27.11
N SER A 92 4.69 -7.27 -26.20
CA SER A 92 4.53 -7.52 -24.77
C SER A 92 3.11 -7.19 -24.32
N ALA A 93 2.60 -7.91 -23.30
CA ALA A 93 1.30 -7.58 -22.71
C ALA A 93 1.37 -6.25 -21.93
N PHE A 94 2.49 -6.03 -21.24
CA PHE A 94 2.96 -4.70 -20.83
C PHE A 94 3.73 -4.03 -21.97
N PHE A 95 4.20 -2.80 -21.78
CA PHE A 95 5.07 -2.15 -22.77
C PHE A 95 6.45 -2.85 -22.89
N SER A 96 7.12 -3.07 -21.77
CA SER A 96 8.39 -3.81 -21.70
C SER A 96 8.13 -5.31 -21.68
N PRO A 97 9.09 -6.15 -22.13
CA PRO A 97 10.41 -5.78 -22.65
C PRO A 97 10.45 -5.39 -24.12
N VAL A 98 9.50 -5.83 -24.97
CA VAL A 98 9.63 -5.66 -26.43
C VAL A 98 9.60 -4.18 -26.81
N GLY A 99 8.90 -3.33 -26.05
CA GLY A 99 8.92 -1.88 -26.23
C GLY A 99 8.26 -1.41 -27.53
N GLN A 100 7.44 -2.26 -28.15
CA GLN A 100 6.73 -1.92 -29.37
C GLN A 100 5.50 -1.08 -29.06
N LYS A 101 5.33 0.01 -29.81
CA LYS A 101 4.13 0.84 -29.73
C LYS A 101 2.90 0.04 -30.15
N SER A 102 1.86 0.03 -29.32
CA SER A 102 0.55 -0.54 -29.62
C SER A 102 -0.40 0.51 -30.22
N ASP A 103 -1.52 0.04 -30.77
CA ASP A 103 -2.58 0.91 -31.31
C ASP A 103 -3.29 1.63 -30.15
N GLU A 104 -3.53 0.91 -29.05
CA GLU A 104 -4.03 1.45 -27.78
C GLU A 104 -3.25 0.81 -26.61
N TYR A 105 -2.99 1.60 -25.57
CA TYR A 105 -2.34 1.16 -24.34
C TYR A 105 -2.91 1.94 -23.16
N GLU A 106 -3.38 1.23 -22.14
CA GLU A 106 -3.91 1.82 -20.92
C GLU A 106 -3.52 0.95 -19.72
N VAL A 107 -2.93 1.57 -18.68
CA VAL A 107 -2.63 0.91 -17.41
C VAL A 107 -3.55 1.49 -16.35
N SER A 108 -4.30 0.63 -15.68
CA SER A 108 -5.22 0.98 -14.61
C SER A 108 -4.75 0.38 -13.30
N TYR A 109 -4.51 1.24 -12.33
CA TYR A 109 -4.19 0.88 -10.95
C TYR A 109 -5.47 0.90 -10.12
N SER A 110 -5.63 -0.11 -9.28
CA SER A 110 -6.68 -0.20 -8.25
C SER A 110 -6.07 -0.81 -6.99
N PRO A 111 -6.67 -0.62 -5.81
CA PRO A 111 -6.21 -1.30 -4.60
C PRO A 111 -6.00 -2.81 -4.80
N GLY A 112 -4.77 -3.29 -4.62
CA GLY A 112 -4.40 -4.71 -4.76
C GLY A 112 -4.33 -5.25 -6.19
N GLN A 113 -4.53 -4.43 -7.22
CA GLN A 113 -4.61 -4.88 -8.60
C GLN A 113 -4.05 -3.86 -9.60
N VAL A 114 -3.38 -4.35 -10.63
CA VAL A 114 -3.04 -3.59 -11.84
C VAL A 114 -3.62 -4.29 -13.05
N SER A 115 -4.25 -3.54 -13.94
CA SER A 115 -4.77 -4.05 -15.21
C SER A 115 -4.15 -3.28 -16.37
N VAL A 116 -3.64 -3.99 -17.37
CA VAL A 116 -3.10 -3.42 -18.59
C VAL A 116 -3.96 -3.85 -19.76
N PHE A 117 -4.44 -2.87 -20.51
CA PHE A 117 -5.08 -3.08 -21.79
C PHE A 117 -4.11 -2.71 -22.92
N CYS A 118 -3.97 -3.60 -23.90
CA CYS A 118 -3.16 -3.38 -25.09
C CYS A 118 -3.91 -3.89 -26.33
N LEU A 119 -4.06 -3.03 -27.35
CA LEU A 119 -4.56 -3.40 -28.67
C LEU A 119 -3.41 -3.35 -29.68
N LYS A 120 -3.09 -4.48 -30.30
CA LYS A 120 -2.05 -4.57 -31.32
C LYS A 120 -2.51 -5.49 -32.44
N ASN A 121 -2.40 -5.05 -33.69
CA ASN A 121 -2.73 -5.86 -34.86
C ASN A 121 -4.14 -6.49 -34.80
N LYS A 122 -5.12 -5.75 -34.26
CA LYS A 122 -6.50 -6.20 -34.01
C LYS A 122 -6.64 -7.31 -32.95
N ILE A 123 -5.61 -7.58 -32.17
CA ILE A 123 -5.70 -8.41 -30.96
C ILE A 123 -5.75 -7.50 -29.75
N ALA A 124 -6.85 -7.54 -29.01
CA ALA A 124 -6.94 -6.90 -27.71
C ALA A 124 -6.48 -7.89 -26.63
N SER A 125 -5.65 -7.42 -25.72
CA SER A 125 -5.16 -8.18 -24.57
C SER A 125 -5.40 -7.37 -23.31
N THR A 126 -5.92 -8.03 -22.28
CA THR A 126 -6.04 -7.47 -20.94
C THR A 126 -5.29 -8.37 -19.97
N LEU A 127 -4.21 -7.86 -19.38
CA LEU A 127 -3.46 -8.55 -18.32
C LEU A 127 -3.78 -7.89 -16.98
N THR A 128 -4.38 -8.65 -16.08
CA THR A 128 -4.63 -8.28 -14.70
C THR A 128 -3.63 -8.98 -13.78
N ILE A 129 -2.91 -8.20 -12.99
CA ILE A 129 -2.04 -8.68 -11.91
C ILE A 129 -2.70 -8.33 -10.58
N ALA A 130 -2.95 -9.32 -9.74
CA ALA A 130 -3.59 -9.12 -8.43
C ALA A 130 -2.90 -9.92 -7.33
N THR A 131 -2.76 -9.31 -6.16
CA THR A 131 -2.40 -10.00 -4.93
C THR A 131 -3.63 -10.65 -4.30
N ILE A 132 -3.46 -11.84 -3.71
CA ILE A 132 -4.57 -12.57 -3.09
C ILE A 132 -4.45 -12.53 -1.56
N PRO A 133 -5.44 -11.97 -0.85
CA PRO A 133 -5.43 -11.90 0.61
C PRO A 133 -5.19 -13.24 1.30
N ASN A 134 -4.35 -13.23 2.33
CA ASN A 134 -3.91 -14.40 3.10
C ASN A 134 -3.17 -15.45 2.27
N ALA A 135 -2.70 -15.09 1.07
CA ALA A 135 -1.85 -15.93 0.24
C ALA A 135 -0.58 -15.18 -0.19
N THR A 136 0.52 -15.91 -0.26
CA THR A 136 1.85 -15.43 -0.63
C THR A 136 2.09 -15.61 -2.13
N CYS A 137 1.12 -15.18 -2.92
CA CYS A 137 1.12 -15.31 -4.37
C CYS A 137 0.43 -14.16 -5.07
N GLU A 138 0.79 -14.00 -6.34
CA GLU A 138 0.14 -13.15 -7.31
C GLU A 138 -0.54 -13.98 -8.40
N ILE A 139 -1.63 -13.42 -8.92
CA ILE A 139 -2.36 -13.97 -10.06
C ILE A 139 -2.13 -13.08 -11.26
N TRP A 140 -1.86 -13.69 -12.41
CA TRP A 140 -1.82 -13.02 -13.72
C TRP A 140 -2.97 -13.57 -14.56
N SER A 141 -4.10 -12.87 -14.56
CA SER A 141 -5.25 -13.21 -15.40
C SER A 141 -5.15 -12.49 -16.74
N VAL A 142 -5.28 -13.25 -17.83
CA VAL A 142 -5.10 -12.77 -19.20
C VAL A 142 -6.38 -13.04 -19.97
N LYS A 143 -6.94 -11.97 -20.54
CA LYS A 143 -8.01 -12.05 -21.52
C LYS A 143 -7.47 -11.64 -22.88
N LEU A 144 -7.69 -12.48 -23.89
CA LEU A 144 -7.31 -12.23 -25.29
C LEU A 144 -8.57 -12.18 -26.14
N GLU A 145 -8.70 -11.17 -26.99
CA GLU A 145 -9.83 -10.98 -27.90
C GLU A 145 -9.32 -10.76 -29.32
N ASN A 146 -9.78 -11.58 -30.25
CA ASN A 146 -9.48 -11.42 -31.67
C ASN A 146 -10.52 -10.50 -32.32
N ARG A 147 -10.13 -9.26 -32.61
CA ARG A 147 -10.99 -8.26 -33.28
C ARG A 147 -10.74 -8.19 -34.79
N SER A 148 -10.19 -9.26 -35.36
CA SER A 148 -9.93 -9.39 -36.80
C SER A 148 -10.93 -10.35 -37.46
N ALA A 149 -11.01 -10.28 -38.79
CA ALA A 149 -11.90 -11.13 -39.60
C ALA A 149 -11.31 -12.51 -39.92
N VAL A 150 -10.25 -12.93 -39.22
CA VAL A 150 -9.51 -14.17 -39.48
C VAL A 150 -9.17 -14.83 -38.15
N SER A 151 -9.21 -16.17 -38.09
CA SER A 151 -8.76 -16.91 -36.91
C SER A 151 -7.26 -16.68 -36.68
N ARG A 152 -6.86 -16.77 -35.42
CA ARG A 152 -5.50 -16.52 -34.96
C ARG A 152 -5.07 -17.57 -33.95
N THR A 153 -3.79 -17.90 -33.97
CA THR A 153 -3.15 -18.78 -32.99
C THR A 153 -2.09 -17.95 -32.31
N LEU A 154 -2.29 -17.72 -31.01
CA LEU A 154 -1.38 -16.91 -30.21
C LEU A 154 -0.63 -17.80 -29.24
N THR A 155 0.65 -17.50 -29.04
CA THR A 155 1.38 -18.01 -27.90
C THR A 155 1.55 -16.91 -26.86
N PHE A 156 1.28 -17.24 -25.60
CA PHE A 156 1.51 -16.38 -24.45
C PHE A 156 2.67 -16.96 -23.65
N THR A 157 3.77 -16.21 -23.53
CA THR A 157 4.98 -16.67 -22.82
C THR A 157 5.28 -15.79 -21.62
N THR A 158 5.39 -16.39 -20.44
CA THR A 158 5.82 -15.71 -19.21
C THR A 158 7.33 -15.78 -19.07
N TYR A 159 7.93 -14.79 -18.42
CA TYR A 159 9.31 -14.80 -17.96
C TYR A 159 9.34 -14.31 -16.52
N VAL A 160 10.06 -15.02 -15.66
CA VAL A 160 10.31 -14.62 -14.28
C VAL A 160 11.75 -14.93 -13.95
N GLU A 161 12.42 -14.01 -13.27
CA GLU A 161 13.79 -14.17 -12.79
C GLU A 161 13.78 -14.26 -11.25
N PRO A 162 13.77 -15.47 -10.67
CA PRO A 162 13.91 -15.69 -9.23
C PRO A 162 15.15 -15.02 -8.64
N ALA A 163 15.00 -14.40 -7.46
CA ALA A 163 16.09 -13.76 -6.71
C ALA A 163 16.45 -14.47 -5.39
N ILE A 164 15.76 -15.57 -5.05
CA ILE A 164 15.92 -16.24 -3.75
C ILE A 164 17.28 -16.95 -3.58
N ALA A 165 17.93 -17.35 -4.67
CA ALA A 165 19.28 -17.93 -4.68
C ALA A 165 19.85 -17.89 -6.11
N PRO A 166 21.19 -17.84 -6.28
CA PRO A 166 21.83 -17.87 -7.60
C PRO A 166 21.73 -19.23 -8.30
N ILE A 167 21.64 -20.31 -7.52
CA ILE A 167 21.46 -21.68 -8.02
C ILE A 167 20.14 -22.25 -7.49
N LEU A 168 19.30 -22.76 -8.39
CA LEU A 168 18.02 -23.38 -8.04
C LEU A 168 17.86 -24.76 -8.68
N GLU A 169 17.34 -25.71 -7.90
CA GLU A 169 16.74 -26.93 -8.39
C GLU A 169 15.33 -26.59 -8.91
N ALA A 170 15.05 -26.92 -10.17
CA ALA A 170 13.76 -26.66 -10.81
C ALA A 170 13.09 -27.95 -11.29
N ILE A 171 11.83 -28.14 -10.89
CA ILE A 171 11.04 -29.34 -11.19
C ILE A 171 9.69 -28.93 -11.75
N TYR A 172 9.46 -29.23 -13.03
CA TYR A 172 8.15 -29.15 -13.65
C TYR A 172 7.33 -30.42 -13.37
N ARG A 173 6.10 -30.22 -12.91
CA ARG A 173 5.10 -31.27 -12.63
C ARG A 173 3.95 -31.14 -13.61
N GLU A 174 4.00 -31.92 -14.68
CA GLU A 174 3.03 -31.88 -15.78
C GLU A 174 1.58 -32.05 -15.32
N ARG A 175 1.31 -33.00 -14.41
CA ARG A 175 -0.04 -33.25 -13.87
C ARG A 175 -0.67 -32.02 -13.22
N ASP A 176 0.15 -31.23 -12.53
CA ASP A 176 -0.30 -30.06 -11.79
C ASP A 176 -0.10 -28.76 -12.59
N LYS A 177 0.58 -28.82 -13.75
CA LYS A 177 0.96 -27.65 -14.59
C LYS A 177 1.77 -26.62 -13.80
N THR A 178 2.63 -27.11 -12.90
CA THR A 178 3.37 -26.29 -11.93
C THR A 178 4.86 -26.52 -12.06
N LEU A 179 5.63 -25.43 -12.12
CA LEU A 179 7.08 -25.42 -11.94
C LEU A 179 7.38 -25.06 -10.49
N LEU A 180 8.16 -25.89 -9.80
CA LEU A 180 8.69 -25.63 -8.46
C LEU A 180 10.17 -25.30 -8.56
N MET A 181 10.62 -24.28 -7.84
CA MET A 181 12.03 -23.92 -7.77
C MET A 181 12.45 -23.68 -6.31
N ARG A 182 13.57 -24.24 -5.89
CA ARG A 182 14.10 -24.08 -4.53
C ARG A 182 15.61 -24.17 -4.51
N ARG A 183 16.22 -23.72 -3.42
CA ARG A 183 17.65 -23.94 -3.18
C ARG A 183 17.92 -25.45 -3.09
N PRO A 184 18.90 -26.00 -3.84
CA PRO A 184 19.24 -27.41 -3.74
C PRO A 184 19.80 -27.75 -2.35
N LEU A 185 19.63 -29.00 -1.90
CA LEU A 185 20.02 -29.43 -0.54
C LEU A 185 21.55 -29.36 -0.32
N ASP A 186 22.31 -29.61 -1.38
CA ASP A 186 23.77 -29.56 -1.48
C ASP A 186 24.28 -28.18 -1.96
N ALA A 187 23.45 -27.12 -1.89
CA ALA A 187 23.85 -25.77 -2.30
C ALA A 187 25.10 -25.25 -1.58
N ASP A 188 25.26 -25.56 -0.29
CA ASP A 188 26.43 -25.12 0.48
C ASP A 188 27.72 -25.78 -0.06
N ASP A 189 27.66 -27.05 -0.49
CA ASP A 189 28.77 -27.77 -1.13
C ASP A 189 29.07 -27.25 -2.55
N MET A 190 28.06 -26.65 -3.21
CA MET A 190 28.19 -25.94 -4.49
C MET A 190 28.65 -24.48 -4.35
N GLY A 191 29.10 -24.06 -3.15
CA GLY A 191 29.61 -22.72 -2.89
C GLY A 191 28.51 -21.65 -2.76
N CYS A 192 27.24 -22.04 -2.65
CA CYS A 192 26.11 -21.13 -2.44
C CYS A 192 25.83 -20.96 -0.94
N THR A 193 26.72 -20.25 -0.25
CA THR A 193 26.57 -19.94 1.18
C THR A 193 25.67 -18.72 1.45
N GLU A 194 25.26 -18.01 0.40
CA GLU A 194 24.45 -16.78 0.49
C GLU A 194 23.03 -17.01 -0.05
N GLY A 195 22.03 -16.50 0.67
CA GLY A 195 20.61 -16.56 0.30
C GLY A 195 19.71 -16.23 1.49
N PRO A 196 18.72 -15.34 1.35
CA PRO A 196 17.96 -14.77 2.47
C PRO A 196 17.00 -15.75 3.19
N ALA A 197 16.72 -16.93 2.63
CA ALA A 197 15.91 -17.94 3.34
C ALA A 197 16.19 -19.37 2.86
N ARG A 198 16.53 -20.27 3.79
CA ARG A 198 16.86 -21.67 3.50
C ARG A 198 15.67 -22.50 2.98
N ASP A 199 14.44 -22.09 3.32
CA ASP A 199 13.25 -22.95 3.16
C ASP A 199 12.21 -22.41 2.15
N LEU A 200 12.52 -21.33 1.41
CA LEU A 200 11.58 -20.79 0.43
C LEU A 200 11.54 -21.64 -0.85
N VAL A 201 10.31 -21.88 -1.32
CA VAL A 201 10.00 -22.58 -2.57
C VAL A 201 9.15 -21.67 -3.42
N ILE A 202 9.67 -21.32 -4.61
CA ILE A 202 8.90 -20.64 -5.65
C ILE A 202 8.03 -21.66 -6.36
N PHE A 203 6.81 -21.24 -6.70
CA PHE A 203 5.95 -21.97 -7.61
C PHE A 203 5.42 -21.05 -8.70
N HIS A 204 5.32 -21.58 -9.92
CA HIS A 204 4.68 -20.94 -11.06
C HIS A 204 3.71 -21.95 -11.67
N THR A 205 2.43 -21.63 -11.71
CA THR A 205 1.36 -22.53 -12.15
C THR A 205 0.54 -21.91 -13.25
N SER A 206 0.12 -22.72 -14.22
CA SER A 206 -0.74 -22.29 -15.33
C SER A 206 -2.08 -23.02 -15.30
N THR A 207 -3.16 -22.30 -15.64
CA THR A 207 -4.50 -22.88 -15.85
C THR A 207 -4.55 -23.74 -17.11
N LEU A 208 -3.90 -23.31 -18.19
CA LEU A 208 -3.69 -24.09 -19.40
C LEU A 208 -2.44 -24.96 -19.29
N THR A 209 -2.41 -26.10 -19.99
CA THR A 209 -1.20 -26.91 -20.07
C THR A 209 -0.13 -26.16 -20.88
N PRO A 210 1.04 -25.84 -20.30
CA PRO A 210 2.16 -25.28 -21.07
C PRO A 210 2.56 -26.20 -22.22
N THR A 211 2.66 -25.66 -23.43
CA THR A 211 3.22 -26.39 -24.58
C THR A 211 4.74 -26.48 -24.45
N ARG A 212 5.36 -25.47 -23.84
CA ARG A 212 6.79 -25.42 -23.54
C ARG A 212 7.04 -24.74 -22.20
N PHE A 213 8.17 -25.07 -21.59
CA PHE A 213 8.73 -24.34 -20.46
C PHE A 213 10.23 -24.21 -20.63
N THR A 214 10.85 -23.27 -19.93
CA THR A 214 12.31 -23.20 -19.77
C THR A 214 12.67 -22.64 -18.41
N ILE A 215 13.83 -23.05 -17.90
CA ILE A 215 14.30 -22.75 -16.56
C ILE A 215 15.63 -21.97 -16.54
N GLU A 216 16.22 -21.70 -17.71
CA GLU A 216 17.54 -21.07 -17.80
C GLU A 216 17.52 -19.77 -18.61
N LYS A 217 18.07 -18.70 -18.00
CA LYS A 217 18.06 -17.35 -18.58
C LYS A 217 18.84 -17.25 -19.89
N THR A 218 20.01 -17.89 -19.95
CA THR A 218 20.92 -17.89 -21.12
C THR A 218 20.23 -18.50 -22.33
N GLY A 219 19.62 -19.69 -22.18
CA GLY A 219 18.84 -20.35 -23.23
C GLY A 219 17.57 -19.59 -23.60
N PHE A 220 16.96 -18.83 -22.68
CA PHE A 220 15.81 -18.00 -23.01
C PHE A 220 16.18 -16.81 -23.90
N ILE A 221 17.23 -16.07 -23.52
CA ILE A 221 17.65 -14.85 -24.21
C ILE A 221 18.37 -15.18 -25.52
N GLY A 222 19.31 -16.13 -25.48
CA GLY A 222 20.23 -16.44 -26.59
C GLY A 222 21.45 -15.52 -26.63
N ASP A 223 22.46 -15.94 -27.39
CA ASP A 223 23.73 -15.21 -27.51
C ASP A 223 23.53 -13.84 -28.19
N GLU A 224 24.20 -12.80 -27.68
CA GLU A 224 24.16 -11.41 -28.18
C GLU A 224 22.74 -10.79 -28.28
N ARG A 225 21.76 -11.38 -27.59
CA ARG A 225 20.36 -10.93 -27.55
C ARG A 225 20.00 -10.32 -26.20
N THR A 226 18.77 -9.79 -26.12
CA THR A 226 18.22 -9.21 -24.89
C THR A 226 16.79 -9.68 -24.67
N LEU A 227 16.19 -9.32 -23.53
CA LEU A 227 14.76 -9.56 -23.29
C LEU A 227 13.85 -8.87 -24.33
N GLN A 228 14.34 -7.90 -25.10
CA GLN A 228 13.55 -7.28 -26.18
C GLN A 228 13.35 -8.20 -27.39
N ASN A 229 14.26 -9.15 -27.61
CA ASN A 229 14.31 -10.05 -28.76
C ASN A 229 14.85 -11.46 -28.42
N PRO A 230 14.28 -12.13 -27.40
CA PRO A 230 14.78 -13.42 -26.92
C PRO A 230 14.64 -14.53 -27.97
N GLU A 231 15.69 -15.34 -28.13
CA GLU A 231 15.71 -16.46 -29.09
C GLU A 231 14.58 -17.48 -28.84
N TYR A 232 14.25 -17.74 -27.58
CA TYR A 232 13.23 -18.71 -27.17
C TYR A 232 11.81 -18.40 -27.67
N ILE A 233 11.49 -17.13 -27.91
CA ILE A 233 10.19 -16.71 -28.44
C ILE A 233 10.11 -16.98 -29.95
N GLU A 234 11.22 -16.83 -30.66
CA GLU A 234 11.31 -17.09 -32.10
C GLU A 234 11.34 -18.60 -32.39
N ARG A 235 12.11 -19.36 -31.59
CA ARG A 235 12.36 -20.79 -31.79
C ARG A 235 11.42 -21.69 -31.01
N GLU A 236 10.69 -22.52 -31.74
CA GLU A 236 9.70 -23.45 -31.18
C GLU A 236 10.29 -24.80 -30.76
N ASP A 237 11.50 -25.13 -31.21
CA ASP A 237 12.21 -26.38 -30.91
C ASP A 237 12.95 -26.37 -29.56
N MET A 238 12.95 -25.24 -28.86
CA MET A 238 13.60 -25.09 -27.56
C MET A 238 12.66 -25.50 -26.42
N HIS A 239 13.08 -26.49 -25.63
CA HIS A 239 12.38 -26.99 -24.45
C HIS A 239 13.31 -27.08 -23.25
N GLY A 240 12.77 -26.83 -22.07
CA GLY A 240 13.46 -27.04 -20.80
C GLY A 240 13.29 -28.46 -20.26
N GLU A 241 14.18 -28.84 -19.37
CA GLU A 241 14.13 -30.08 -18.60
C GLU A 241 14.32 -29.77 -17.11
N ASN A 242 13.95 -30.71 -16.25
CA ASN A 242 14.18 -30.57 -14.81
C ASN A 242 15.68 -30.63 -14.53
N ALA A 243 16.23 -29.58 -13.93
CA ALA A 243 17.66 -29.50 -13.63
C ALA A 243 17.95 -28.53 -12.48
N THR A 244 19.19 -28.58 -12.01
CA THR A 244 19.77 -27.54 -11.16
C THR A 244 20.52 -26.54 -12.03
N VAL A 245 20.17 -25.26 -11.95
CA VAL A 245 20.66 -24.21 -12.86
C VAL A 245 21.21 -23.01 -12.10
N SER A 246 22.25 -22.37 -12.64
CA SER A 246 22.96 -21.24 -12.01
C SER A 246 22.57 -19.84 -12.49
N ASN A 247 21.59 -19.75 -13.40
CA ASN A 247 20.92 -18.52 -13.83
C ASN A 247 19.42 -18.82 -14.03
N PRO A 248 18.71 -19.13 -12.94
CA PRO A 248 17.35 -19.64 -13.01
C PRO A 248 16.37 -18.60 -13.56
N ILE A 249 15.42 -19.10 -14.35
CA ILE A 249 14.16 -18.40 -14.66
C ILE A 249 12.99 -19.36 -14.49
N ALA A 250 11.78 -18.83 -14.40
CA ALA A 250 10.55 -19.59 -14.57
C ALA A 250 9.79 -19.06 -15.79
N SER A 251 9.69 -19.88 -16.84
CA SER A 251 8.99 -19.51 -18.07
C SER A 251 8.06 -20.61 -18.53
N PHE A 252 6.83 -20.24 -18.87
CA PHE A 252 5.86 -21.09 -19.55
C PHE A 252 5.45 -20.42 -20.85
N THR A 253 5.32 -21.22 -21.91
CA THR A 253 4.61 -20.87 -23.13
C THR A 253 3.32 -21.70 -23.18
N VAL A 254 2.20 -21.03 -23.37
CA VAL A 254 0.90 -21.65 -23.66
C VAL A 254 0.42 -21.18 -25.01
N GLU A 255 -0.32 -22.03 -25.71
CA GLU A 255 -0.91 -21.74 -27.02
C GLU A 255 -2.42 -21.62 -26.91
N VAL A 256 -2.99 -20.67 -27.63
CA VAL A 256 -4.41 -20.36 -27.62
C VAL A 256 -4.89 -20.13 -29.04
N GLU A 257 -5.90 -20.90 -29.46
CA GLU A 257 -6.64 -20.65 -30.68
C GLU A 257 -7.74 -19.62 -30.42
N LEU A 258 -7.75 -18.55 -31.20
CA LEU A 258 -8.75 -17.50 -31.17
C LEU A 258 -9.58 -17.52 -32.47
N PRO A 259 -10.86 -17.92 -32.39
CA PRO A 259 -11.79 -17.81 -33.51
C PRO A 259 -11.94 -16.36 -33.99
N ILE A 260 -12.54 -16.19 -35.17
CA ILE A 260 -12.95 -14.87 -35.69
C ILE A 260 -13.88 -14.22 -34.65
N GLU A 261 -13.56 -13.00 -34.23
CA GLU A 261 -14.34 -12.28 -33.20
C GLU A 261 -14.46 -13.03 -31.85
N GLY A 262 -13.60 -14.04 -31.64
CA GLY A 262 -13.58 -14.87 -30.44
C GLY A 262 -12.71 -14.30 -29.33
N GLU A 263 -12.87 -14.86 -28.14
CA GLU A 263 -12.09 -14.54 -26.95
C GLU A 263 -11.56 -15.81 -26.28
N ALA A 264 -10.50 -15.66 -25.50
CA ALA A 264 -9.98 -16.70 -24.64
C ALA A 264 -9.45 -16.10 -23.33
N GLU A 265 -9.58 -16.88 -22.26
CA GLU A 265 -9.08 -16.54 -20.94
C GLU A 265 -8.11 -17.61 -20.46
N LEU A 266 -7.04 -17.15 -19.85
CA LEU A 266 -6.04 -17.99 -19.21
C LEU A 266 -5.47 -17.21 -18.03
N ALA A 267 -4.89 -17.94 -17.08
CA ALA A 267 -4.24 -17.32 -15.96
C ALA A 267 -3.07 -18.13 -15.42
N PHE A 268 -2.19 -17.42 -14.72
CA PHE A 268 -1.04 -17.97 -14.00
C PHE A 268 -1.10 -17.59 -12.53
N CYS A 269 -0.53 -18.45 -11.68
CA CYS A 269 -0.32 -18.17 -10.27
C CYS A 269 1.17 -18.33 -9.96
N PHE A 270 1.81 -17.22 -9.60
CA PHE A 270 3.20 -17.15 -9.18
C PHE A 270 3.27 -16.84 -7.70
N GLY A 271 4.12 -17.53 -6.94
CA GLY A 271 4.23 -17.26 -5.52
C GLY A 271 5.38 -17.96 -4.85
N VAL A 272 5.44 -17.79 -3.53
CA VAL A 272 6.45 -18.39 -2.67
C VAL A 272 5.79 -19.06 -1.48
N ALA A 273 6.37 -20.14 -0.98
CA ALA A 273 5.94 -20.81 0.25
C ALA A 273 7.14 -21.33 1.04
N GLY A 274 6.96 -21.57 2.34
CA GLY A 274 7.99 -22.13 3.22
C GLY A 274 8.20 -23.64 3.10
N SER A 275 7.56 -24.32 2.14
CA SER A 275 7.78 -25.75 1.85
C SER A 275 7.19 -26.15 0.49
N PRO A 276 7.70 -27.21 -0.14
CA PRO A 276 7.11 -27.75 -1.37
C PRO A 276 5.64 -28.17 -1.20
N GLU A 277 5.25 -28.68 -0.03
CA GLU A 277 3.89 -29.12 0.26
C GLU A 277 2.91 -27.96 0.29
N VAL A 278 3.29 -26.83 0.91
CA VAL A 278 2.48 -25.62 0.94
C VAL A 278 2.43 -24.98 -0.45
N ALA A 279 3.57 -24.91 -1.16
CA ALA A 279 3.62 -24.42 -2.54
C ALA A 279 2.64 -25.17 -3.45
N MET A 280 2.68 -26.51 -3.41
CA MET A 280 1.79 -27.35 -4.21
C MET A 280 0.32 -27.24 -3.80
N ARG A 281 0.03 -27.03 -2.51
CA ARG A 281 -1.35 -26.80 -2.04
C ARG A 281 -1.91 -25.51 -2.62
N THR A 282 -1.13 -24.43 -2.58
CA THR A 282 -1.52 -23.11 -3.13
C THR A 282 -1.65 -23.18 -4.66
N ALA A 283 -0.67 -23.76 -5.34
CA ALA A 283 -0.71 -23.98 -6.79
C ALA A 283 -1.98 -24.70 -7.24
N ARG A 284 -2.34 -25.81 -6.57
CA ARG A 284 -3.57 -26.56 -6.88
C ARG A 284 -4.84 -25.77 -6.62
N ALA A 285 -4.86 -24.92 -5.59
CA ALA A 285 -6.01 -24.07 -5.29
C ALA A 285 -6.31 -23.09 -6.44
N PHE A 286 -5.28 -22.59 -7.12
CA PHE A 286 -5.39 -21.64 -8.24
C PHE A 286 -5.14 -22.29 -9.62
N SER A 287 -5.51 -23.56 -9.79
CA SER A 287 -5.34 -24.30 -11.06
C SER A 287 -6.51 -24.14 -12.04
N ARG A 288 -7.60 -23.49 -11.64
CA ARG A 288 -8.84 -23.35 -12.41
C ARG A 288 -9.21 -21.87 -12.59
N GLN A 289 -9.66 -21.52 -13.79
CA GLN A 289 -10.02 -20.15 -14.16
C GLN A 289 -11.11 -19.58 -13.25
N GLU A 290 -12.19 -20.34 -12.98
CA GLU A 290 -13.30 -19.83 -12.17
C GLU A 290 -12.89 -19.49 -10.73
N VAL A 291 -11.90 -20.21 -10.18
CA VAL A 291 -11.36 -19.94 -8.83
C VAL A 291 -10.53 -18.67 -8.84
N ILE A 292 -9.77 -18.44 -9.90
CA ILE A 292 -8.97 -17.23 -10.09
C ILE A 292 -9.87 -16.00 -10.17
N ASP A 293 -10.93 -16.04 -10.99
CA ASP A 293 -11.82 -14.89 -11.15
C ASP A 293 -12.53 -14.53 -9.83
N GLN A 294 -12.93 -15.56 -9.06
CA GLN A 294 -13.48 -15.38 -7.72
C GLN A 294 -12.45 -14.79 -6.75
N ALA A 295 -11.20 -15.24 -6.81
CA ALA A 295 -10.15 -14.74 -5.93
C ALA A 295 -9.78 -13.28 -6.22
N VAL A 296 -9.69 -12.89 -7.49
CA VAL A 296 -9.48 -11.49 -7.90
C VAL A 296 -10.64 -10.61 -7.45
N SER A 297 -11.89 -11.05 -7.68
CA SER A 297 -13.08 -10.32 -7.24
C SER A 297 -13.15 -10.16 -5.72
N LYS A 298 -12.83 -11.23 -4.98
CA LYS A 298 -12.77 -11.21 -3.51
C LYS A 298 -11.67 -10.28 -2.99
N SER A 299 -10.49 -10.29 -3.61
CA SER A 299 -9.39 -9.38 -3.25
C SER A 299 -9.85 -7.93 -3.34
N ARG A 300 -10.51 -7.56 -4.44
CA ARG A 300 -11.10 -6.24 -4.63
C ARG A 300 -12.10 -5.87 -3.52
N GLN A 301 -13.03 -6.77 -3.21
CA GLN A 301 -14.01 -6.54 -2.14
C GLN A 301 -13.34 -6.27 -0.79
N GLN A 302 -12.30 -7.05 -0.43
CA GLN A 302 -11.59 -6.86 0.84
C GLN A 302 -10.85 -5.51 0.91
N TRP A 303 -10.35 -5.01 -0.21
CA TRP A 303 -9.79 -3.66 -0.28
C TRP A 303 -10.84 -2.55 -0.18
N GLU A 304 -12.01 -2.75 -0.80
CA GLU A 304 -13.15 -1.84 -0.66
C GLU A 304 -13.64 -1.80 0.80
N GLU A 305 -13.67 -2.95 1.49
CA GLU A 305 -13.99 -3.05 2.93
C GLU A 305 -12.93 -2.36 3.81
N LEU A 306 -11.63 -2.58 3.53
CA LEU A 306 -10.54 -1.95 4.30
C LEU A 306 -10.57 -0.43 4.18
N SER A 307 -10.83 0.09 2.98
CA SER A 307 -10.99 1.53 2.75
C SER A 307 -12.39 2.05 3.12
N GLY A 308 -13.26 1.20 3.67
CA GLY A 308 -14.68 1.44 3.95
C GLY A 308 -14.99 2.28 5.18
N ALA A 309 -14.04 2.39 6.12
CA ALA A 309 -14.30 2.95 7.45
C ALA A 309 -14.72 4.43 7.46
N LEU A 310 -14.29 5.18 6.44
CA LEU A 310 -14.67 6.55 6.17
C LEU A 310 -14.88 6.68 4.66
N LYS A 311 -16.07 7.10 4.26
CA LYS A 311 -16.36 7.52 2.89
C LYS A 311 -16.85 8.96 2.89
N ILE A 312 -16.38 9.76 1.95
CA ILE A 312 -16.75 11.15 1.75
C ILE A 312 -17.26 11.37 0.33
N ASN A 313 -18.18 12.31 0.19
CA ASN A 313 -18.68 12.78 -1.08
C ASN A 313 -18.76 14.32 -1.05
N THR A 314 -17.97 14.95 -1.90
CA THR A 314 -17.81 16.40 -2.00
C THR A 314 -17.96 16.89 -3.44
N SER A 315 -17.83 18.20 -3.65
CA SER A 315 -17.73 18.79 -4.99
C SER A 315 -16.38 18.52 -5.66
N ASP A 316 -15.33 18.16 -4.91
CA ASP A 316 -14.00 17.83 -5.42
C ASP A 316 -13.83 16.30 -5.51
N LYS A 317 -14.08 15.73 -6.69
CA LYS A 317 -13.98 14.27 -6.91
C LYS A 317 -12.56 13.72 -6.82
N THR A 318 -11.54 14.56 -6.96
CA THR A 318 -10.17 14.15 -6.71
C THR A 318 -9.94 14.00 -5.20
N PHE A 319 -10.48 14.92 -4.39
CA PHE A 319 -10.47 14.79 -2.93
C PHE A 319 -11.21 13.53 -2.46
N ASP A 320 -12.40 13.26 -3.01
CA ASP A 320 -13.16 12.05 -2.72
C ASP A 320 -12.32 10.80 -2.99
N ALA A 321 -11.68 10.69 -4.17
CA ALA A 321 -10.84 9.54 -4.52
C ALA A 321 -9.62 9.38 -3.59
N LEU A 322 -9.01 10.48 -3.15
CA LEU A 322 -7.90 10.45 -2.21
C LEU A 322 -8.33 9.88 -0.85
N ILE A 323 -9.41 10.40 -0.27
CA ILE A 323 -9.88 9.98 1.07
C ILE A 323 -10.50 8.59 1.04
N ASN A 324 -11.31 8.30 0.02
CA ASN A 324 -12.09 7.07 -0.05
C ASN A 324 -11.25 5.86 -0.41
N THR A 325 -10.16 6.05 -1.14
CA THR A 325 -9.46 4.93 -1.80
C THR A 325 -7.95 5.03 -1.62
N TRP A 326 -7.32 6.10 -2.12
CA TRP A 326 -5.88 6.09 -2.34
C TRP A 326 -5.03 6.37 -1.11
N LEU A 327 -5.39 7.34 -0.27
CA LEU A 327 -4.63 7.62 0.95
C LEU A 327 -4.71 6.45 1.96
N PRO A 328 -5.86 5.81 2.21
CA PRO A 328 -5.92 4.57 2.99
C PRO A 328 -5.07 3.45 2.39
N TYR A 329 -5.16 3.25 1.07
CA TYR A 329 -4.42 2.21 0.37
C TYR A 329 -2.91 2.41 0.47
N GLU A 330 -2.42 3.62 0.17
CA GLU A 330 -0.99 3.98 0.19
C GLU A 330 -0.42 3.96 1.61
N THR A 331 -1.24 4.32 2.61
CA THR A 331 -0.87 4.16 4.02
C THR A 331 -0.67 2.67 4.36
N TYR A 332 -1.59 1.81 3.94
CA TYR A 332 -1.47 0.36 4.19
C TYR A 332 -0.30 -0.26 3.44
N SER A 333 -0.20 -0.02 2.14
CA SER A 333 0.85 -0.59 1.31
C SER A 333 2.23 -0.09 1.75
N GLY A 334 2.33 1.20 2.11
CA GLY A 334 3.50 1.79 2.75
C GLY A 334 3.87 1.09 4.05
N TRP A 335 2.91 0.82 4.94
CA TRP A 335 3.15 0.06 6.17
C TRP A 335 3.75 -1.33 5.90
N ILE A 336 3.26 -2.07 4.90
CA ILE A 336 3.84 -3.36 4.46
C ILE A 336 5.29 -3.16 4.00
N ARG A 337 5.55 -2.12 3.20
CA ARG A 337 6.90 -1.80 2.69
C ARG A 337 7.87 -1.48 3.81
N GLU A 338 7.46 -0.70 4.81
CA GLU A 338 8.36 -0.30 5.89
C GLU A 338 8.67 -1.46 6.85
N ARG A 339 7.72 -2.36 7.09
CA ARG A 339 7.93 -3.51 7.99
C ARG A 339 8.63 -4.70 7.36
N SER A 340 8.49 -4.90 6.04
CA SER A 340 8.87 -6.14 5.36
C SER A 340 9.38 -5.96 3.92
N GLY A 341 9.59 -4.72 3.49
CA GLY A 341 10.19 -4.43 2.18
C GLY A 341 11.71 -4.38 2.21
N PRO A 342 12.32 -3.94 1.10
CA PRO A 342 13.76 -3.68 1.04
C PRO A 342 14.19 -2.67 2.10
N ASN A 343 15.36 -2.89 2.70
CA ASN A 343 15.94 -2.02 3.75
C ASN A 343 15.01 -1.82 4.97
N TYR A 344 14.14 -2.78 5.29
CA TYR A 344 13.24 -2.70 6.48
C TYR A 344 14.00 -2.57 7.82
N LEU A 345 15.32 -2.80 7.84
CA LEU A 345 16.20 -2.59 8.99
C LEU A 345 16.74 -1.16 9.11
N ASP A 346 16.45 -0.26 8.16
CA ASP A 346 16.82 1.14 8.25
C ASP A 346 16.06 1.82 9.42
N PRO A 347 16.74 2.51 10.35
CA PRO A 347 16.09 3.18 11.48
C PRO A 347 14.95 4.13 11.11
N SER A 348 15.07 4.86 9.99
CA SER A 348 14.02 5.78 9.53
C SER A 348 12.74 5.04 9.11
N ARG A 349 12.91 3.90 8.42
CA ARG A 349 11.82 3.02 7.98
C ARG A 349 11.13 2.34 9.16
N VAL A 350 11.92 1.84 10.11
CA VAL A 350 11.39 1.23 11.33
C VAL A 350 10.52 2.22 12.12
N ALA A 351 10.94 3.49 12.21
CA ALA A 351 10.14 4.53 12.85
C ALA A 351 8.80 4.75 12.15
N ASP A 352 8.79 4.72 10.81
CA ASP A 352 7.58 4.86 10.00
C ASP A 352 6.58 3.70 10.20
N VAL A 353 7.03 2.50 10.59
CA VAL A 353 6.13 1.35 10.84
C VAL A 353 5.03 1.70 11.85
N LEU A 354 5.38 2.34 12.97
CA LEU A 354 4.38 2.77 13.94
C LEU A 354 3.57 3.96 13.44
N ARG A 355 4.21 4.91 12.75
CA ARG A 355 3.53 6.10 12.25
C ARG A 355 2.42 5.77 11.27
N CYS A 356 2.66 4.82 10.36
CA CYS A 356 1.66 4.36 9.40
C CYS A 356 0.43 3.73 10.08
N LEU A 357 0.59 3.17 11.28
CA LEU A 357 -0.52 2.58 12.04
C LEU A 357 -1.51 3.62 12.57
N TYR A 358 -1.10 4.89 12.72
CA TYR A 358 -1.97 5.95 13.23
C TYR A 358 -3.19 6.19 12.32
N PRO A 359 -3.06 6.54 11.04
CA PRO A 359 -4.18 6.67 10.12
C PRO A 359 -4.94 5.35 9.84
N LEU A 360 -4.29 4.18 9.98
CA LEU A 360 -4.94 2.87 9.77
C LEU A 360 -5.86 2.46 10.92
N SER A 361 -5.89 3.23 12.00
CA SER A 361 -6.74 2.97 13.17
C SER A 361 -8.23 3.05 12.89
N ALA A 362 -8.65 3.68 11.80
CA ALA A 362 -10.03 3.63 11.36
C ALA A 362 -10.34 2.37 10.52
N THR A 363 -9.36 1.84 9.78
CA THR A 363 -9.58 0.93 8.64
C THR A 363 -9.39 -0.56 8.95
N SER A 364 -8.47 -0.93 9.85
CA SER A 364 -8.24 -2.34 10.21
C SER A 364 -7.79 -2.51 11.65
N LEU A 365 -8.76 -2.62 12.55
CA LEU A 365 -8.55 -2.63 14.01
C LEU A 365 -7.80 -3.87 14.51
N GLN A 366 -8.10 -5.04 13.97
CA GLN A 366 -7.44 -6.28 14.40
C GLN A 366 -5.97 -6.27 14.01
N MET A 367 -5.66 -5.95 12.75
CA MET A 367 -4.28 -5.82 12.28
C MET A 367 -3.53 -4.76 13.07
N LEU A 368 -4.16 -3.60 13.33
CA LEU A 368 -3.56 -2.56 14.15
C LEU A 368 -3.17 -3.10 15.54
N ARG A 369 -4.10 -3.80 16.21
CA ARG A 369 -3.84 -4.39 17.53
C ARG A 369 -2.64 -5.34 17.48
N GLU A 370 -2.67 -6.31 16.58
CA GLU A 370 -1.62 -7.34 16.46
C GLU A 370 -0.26 -6.71 16.15
N SER A 371 -0.24 -5.71 15.26
CA SER A 371 0.97 -4.99 14.87
C SER A 371 1.54 -4.16 16.02
N LEU A 372 0.67 -3.49 16.80
CA LEU A 372 1.06 -2.70 17.96
C LEU A 372 1.68 -3.59 19.06
N LEU A 373 1.04 -4.72 19.35
CA LEU A 373 1.55 -5.69 20.34
C LEU A 373 2.86 -6.33 19.88
N SER A 374 2.95 -6.70 18.60
CA SER A 374 4.18 -7.25 18.01
C SER A 374 5.32 -6.24 18.06
N PHE A 375 5.07 -4.97 17.71
CA PHE A 375 6.07 -3.92 17.79
C PHE A 375 6.57 -3.74 19.23
N ALA A 376 5.65 -3.67 20.19
CA ALA A 376 6.00 -3.54 21.60
C ALA A 376 6.86 -4.72 22.10
N ALA A 377 6.57 -5.96 21.68
CA ALA A 377 7.38 -7.13 22.02
C ALA A 377 8.80 -7.09 21.43
N GLY A 378 8.96 -6.48 20.24
CA GLY A 378 10.26 -6.31 19.58
C GLY A 378 11.15 -5.22 20.20
N LEU A 379 10.62 -4.36 21.07
CA LEU A 379 11.39 -3.31 21.74
C LEU A 379 12.30 -3.86 22.84
N SER A 380 13.49 -3.27 22.96
CA SER A 380 14.39 -3.46 24.09
C SER A 380 14.12 -2.44 25.20
N VAL A 381 14.66 -2.69 26.39
CA VAL A 381 14.61 -1.74 27.52
C VAL A 381 15.34 -0.44 27.19
N LEU A 382 16.36 -0.49 26.33
CA LEU A 382 17.18 0.66 25.93
C LEU A 382 16.62 1.45 24.73
N GLY A 383 15.48 1.04 24.16
CA GLY A 383 14.82 1.74 23.05
C GLY A 383 15.28 1.30 21.65
N SER A 384 16.05 0.22 21.54
CA SER A 384 16.29 -0.43 20.26
C SER A 384 15.13 -1.36 19.89
N TYR A 385 14.91 -1.61 18.60
CA TYR A 385 13.82 -2.44 18.09
C TYR A 385 14.34 -3.65 17.29
N SER A 386 13.60 -4.74 17.33
CA SER A 386 13.88 -5.96 16.57
C SER A 386 12.66 -6.38 15.75
N PRO A 387 12.66 -6.13 14.43
CA PRO A 387 11.54 -6.51 13.56
C PRO A 387 11.42 -8.02 13.36
N ASP A 388 12.54 -8.74 13.37
CA ASP A 388 12.68 -10.16 13.00
C ASP A 388 13.11 -11.05 14.18
N LYS A 389 13.21 -10.50 15.39
CA LYS A 389 13.75 -11.12 16.63
C LYS A 389 15.25 -11.44 16.60
N GLU A 390 15.93 -11.20 15.49
CA GLU A 390 17.36 -11.48 15.31
C GLU A 390 18.15 -10.17 15.25
N SER A 391 17.78 -9.30 14.32
CA SER A 391 18.38 -7.99 14.07
C SER A 391 18.01 -6.97 15.15
N LEU A 392 18.88 -6.00 15.41
CA LEU A 392 18.64 -4.91 16.36
C LEU A 392 18.88 -3.57 15.68
N VAL A 393 17.87 -2.71 15.70
CA VAL A 393 17.86 -1.37 15.10
C VAL A 393 17.77 -0.33 16.22
N SER A 394 18.70 0.64 16.24
CA SER A 394 18.65 1.73 17.22
C SER A 394 17.69 2.83 16.74
N LEU A 395 16.74 3.22 17.58
CA LEU A 395 15.81 4.31 17.30
C LEU A 395 16.11 5.53 18.17
N ALA A 396 15.86 6.72 17.63
CA ALA A 396 15.89 7.93 18.43
C ALA A 396 14.74 7.90 19.47
N PRO A 397 14.92 8.43 20.69
CA PRO A 397 13.88 8.40 21.72
C PRO A 397 12.52 8.94 21.27
N LEU A 398 12.51 10.00 20.45
CA LEU A 398 11.28 10.64 19.96
C LEU A 398 10.50 9.74 19.00
N GLU A 399 11.17 8.91 18.20
CA GLU A 399 10.48 7.98 17.29
C GLU A 399 9.69 6.92 18.06
N LEU A 400 10.13 6.61 19.29
CA LEU A 400 9.43 5.67 20.15
C LEU A 400 8.09 6.25 20.67
N LEU A 401 7.89 7.57 20.65
CA LEU A 401 6.62 8.20 21.07
C LEU A 401 5.44 7.75 20.21
N TRP A 402 5.68 7.24 19.01
CA TRP A 402 4.62 6.65 18.20
C TRP A 402 3.96 5.44 18.88
N LEU A 403 4.65 4.73 19.79
CA LEU A 403 4.04 3.63 20.55
C LEU A 403 2.89 4.13 21.45
N PRO A 404 3.08 5.09 22.39
CA PRO A 404 1.98 5.65 23.16
C PRO A 404 0.96 6.41 22.31
N ILE A 405 1.36 7.11 21.24
CA ILE A 405 0.43 7.82 20.35
C ILE A 405 -0.55 6.84 19.68
N VAL A 406 -0.03 5.80 19.03
CA VAL A 406 -0.85 4.79 18.33
C VAL A 406 -1.67 3.98 19.33
N THR A 407 -1.14 3.68 20.51
CA THR A 407 -1.90 3.03 21.59
C THR A 407 -3.09 3.89 22.04
N ALA A 408 -2.87 5.19 22.26
CA ALA A 408 -3.95 6.10 22.63
C ALA A 408 -4.99 6.23 21.50
N ARG A 409 -4.53 6.29 20.25
CA ARG A 409 -5.41 6.31 19.08
C ARG A 409 -6.25 5.03 18.97
N TYR A 410 -5.64 3.86 19.17
CA TYR A 410 -6.36 2.57 19.18
C TYR A 410 -7.47 2.57 20.24
N VAL A 411 -7.18 3.02 21.46
CA VAL A 411 -8.18 3.09 22.53
C VAL A 411 -9.29 4.10 22.17
N ALA A 412 -8.95 5.23 21.53
CA ALA A 412 -9.94 6.20 21.08
C ALA A 412 -10.85 5.65 19.98
N GLU A 413 -10.31 4.92 19.00
CA GLU A 413 -11.09 4.33 17.90
C GLU A 413 -11.96 3.16 18.36
N THR A 414 -11.46 2.32 19.27
CA THR A 414 -12.12 1.06 19.65
C THR A 414 -12.91 1.13 20.94
N GLY A 415 -12.53 2.01 21.87
CA GLY A 415 -12.96 1.94 23.27
C GLY A 415 -12.31 0.80 24.07
N ASP A 416 -11.47 -0.06 23.46
CA ASP A 416 -10.86 -1.20 24.13
C ASP A 416 -9.68 -0.79 25.02
N LYS A 417 -9.95 -0.60 26.30
CA LYS A 417 -8.92 -0.38 27.33
C LYS A 417 -8.18 -1.66 27.72
N GLY A 418 -8.70 -2.84 27.38
CA GLY A 418 -8.09 -4.13 27.72
C GLY A 418 -6.66 -4.22 27.20
N ILE A 419 -6.38 -3.62 26.04
CA ILE A 419 -5.04 -3.56 25.45
C ILE A 419 -3.97 -2.98 26.40
N LEU A 420 -4.34 -2.04 27.27
CA LEU A 420 -3.42 -1.38 28.20
C LEU A 420 -2.89 -2.35 29.26
N SER A 421 -3.64 -3.42 29.54
CA SER A 421 -3.31 -4.44 30.54
C SER A 421 -2.65 -5.68 29.93
N GLU A 422 -2.49 -5.74 28.61
CA GLU A 422 -1.80 -6.84 27.92
C GLU A 422 -0.36 -6.94 28.41
N SER A 423 0.03 -8.11 28.90
CA SER A 423 1.36 -8.36 29.41
C SER A 423 2.30 -8.66 28.24
N ILE A 424 3.28 -7.77 28.04
CA ILE A 424 4.22 -7.86 26.94
C ILE A 424 5.62 -8.03 27.51
N VAL A 425 6.29 -9.09 27.05
CA VAL A 425 7.71 -9.32 27.30
C VAL A 425 8.49 -8.56 26.24
N LEU A 426 9.30 -7.61 26.68
CA LEU A 426 10.27 -6.95 25.81
C LEU A 426 11.40 -7.90 25.47
N ARG A 427 12.14 -7.59 24.41
CA ARG A 427 13.27 -8.42 23.94
C ARG A 427 14.24 -8.83 25.06
N ASP A 428 14.59 -7.90 25.93
CA ASP A 428 15.59 -8.05 26.99
C ASP A 428 15.08 -7.56 28.37
N GLY A 429 13.76 -7.48 28.55
CA GLY A 429 13.13 -6.90 29.73
C GLY A 429 12.08 -7.81 30.40
N PRO A 430 11.55 -7.39 31.56
CA PRO A 430 10.48 -8.12 32.23
C PRO A 430 9.15 -8.01 31.47
N ALA A 431 8.25 -8.96 31.73
CA ALA A 431 6.85 -8.89 31.31
C ALA A 431 6.15 -7.75 32.07
N LEU A 432 5.71 -6.72 31.36
CA LEU A 432 4.94 -5.59 31.93
C LEU A 432 3.71 -5.30 31.08
N PRO A 433 2.66 -4.67 31.65
CA PRO A 433 1.53 -4.18 30.87
C PRO A 433 1.97 -3.20 29.77
N LEU A 434 1.31 -3.23 28.60
CA LEU A 434 1.56 -2.27 27.50
C LEU A 434 1.53 -0.81 27.98
N LYS A 435 0.63 -0.50 28.92
CA LYS A 435 0.56 0.81 29.57
C LYS A 435 1.91 1.24 30.17
N GLU A 436 2.59 0.34 30.88
CA GLU A 436 3.86 0.65 31.53
C GLU A 436 4.98 0.84 30.51
N HIS A 437 4.99 0.06 29.42
CA HIS A 437 5.92 0.26 28.31
C HIS A 437 5.75 1.64 27.66
N CYS A 438 4.50 2.04 27.40
CA CYS A 438 4.17 3.37 26.89
C CYS A 438 4.62 4.49 27.85
N GLU A 439 4.31 4.37 29.15
CA GLU A 439 4.73 5.35 30.15
C GLU A 439 6.25 5.43 30.28
N ARG A 440 6.97 4.32 30.13
CA ARG A 440 8.43 4.30 30.14
C ARG A 440 9.01 5.09 28.98
N VAL A 441 8.47 4.92 27.77
CA VAL A 441 8.86 5.71 26.59
C VAL A 441 8.64 7.20 26.85
N ILE A 442 7.46 7.59 27.35
CA ILE A 442 7.16 9.00 27.65
C ILE A 442 8.18 9.56 28.67
N ARG A 443 8.47 8.82 29.75
CA ARG A 443 9.46 9.24 30.76
C ARG A 443 10.87 9.33 30.19
N MET A 444 11.25 8.41 29.30
CA MET A 444 12.54 8.44 28.62
C MET A 444 12.70 9.73 27.82
N CYS A 445 11.68 10.12 27.05
CA CYS A 445 11.69 11.37 26.28
C CYS A 445 11.69 12.62 27.17
N LEU A 446 10.92 12.62 28.27
CA LEU A 446 10.89 13.73 29.24
C LEU A 446 12.24 13.92 29.96
N ASN A 447 13.04 12.87 30.09
CA ASN A 447 14.35 12.92 30.76
C ASN A 447 15.50 13.28 29.81
N THR A 448 15.26 13.35 28.50
CA THR A 448 16.24 13.85 27.53
C THR A 448 16.47 15.35 27.76
N ARG A 449 17.74 15.79 27.82
CA ARG A 449 18.12 17.17 28.21
C ARG A 449 17.53 18.25 27.29
N GLU A 450 17.52 19.49 27.80
CA GLU A 450 16.92 20.73 27.27
C GLU A 450 17.01 20.99 25.75
N SER A 451 17.96 20.40 25.01
CA SER A 451 18.10 20.58 23.56
C SER A 451 16.92 20.08 22.73
N VAL A 452 16.10 19.15 23.25
CA VAL A 452 14.86 18.66 22.58
C VAL A 452 13.73 19.71 22.62
N PHE A 453 13.79 20.67 23.54
CA PHE A 453 12.78 21.73 23.65
C PHE A 453 13.10 22.96 22.79
N ASP A 454 14.28 22.99 22.16
CA ASP A 454 14.66 24.02 21.18
C ASP A 454 14.41 23.59 19.72
N SER A 455 14.12 22.32 19.44
CA SER A 455 13.73 21.78 18.13
C SER A 455 12.21 21.58 17.99
N GLY A 456 11.69 21.44 16.76
CA GLY A 456 10.27 21.16 16.49
C GLY A 456 9.69 19.92 17.20
N ASP A 457 10.58 19.05 17.68
CA ASP A 457 10.38 17.82 18.43
C ASP A 457 9.53 17.95 19.72
N ALA A 458 9.53 19.12 20.36
CA ALA A 458 8.71 19.35 21.55
C ALA A 458 7.21 19.15 21.28
N ARG A 459 6.75 19.36 20.04
CA ARG A 459 5.34 19.23 19.64
C ARG A 459 4.84 17.79 19.75
N LEU A 460 5.62 16.82 19.27
CA LEU A 460 5.25 15.40 19.29
C LEU A 460 5.11 14.90 20.74
N LEU A 461 6.03 15.31 21.62
CA LEU A 461 5.96 14.98 23.05
C LEU A 461 4.74 15.61 23.73
N VAL A 462 4.45 16.89 23.46
CA VAL A 462 3.25 17.57 23.99
C VAL A 462 1.98 16.87 23.52
N GLN A 463 1.88 16.54 22.23
CA GLN A 463 0.74 15.80 21.67
C GLN A 463 0.60 14.42 22.31
N THR A 464 1.70 13.68 22.46
CA THR A 464 1.71 12.38 23.12
C THR A 464 1.13 12.47 24.52
N VAL A 465 1.61 13.42 25.35
CA VAL A 465 1.13 13.56 26.73
C VAL A 465 -0.33 14.00 26.76
N LYS A 466 -0.77 14.87 25.85
CA LYS A 466 -2.20 15.24 25.73
C LYS A 466 -3.07 14.03 25.44
N MET A 467 -2.75 13.27 24.40
CA MET A 467 -3.49 12.05 24.05
C MET A 467 -3.47 11.04 25.20
N TRP A 468 -2.32 10.83 25.82
CA TRP A 468 -2.17 9.91 26.94
C TRP A 468 -2.96 10.35 28.18
N SER A 469 -3.10 11.66 28.41
CA SER A 469 -3.87 12.20 29.54
C SER A 469 -5.38 11.91 29.46
N LEU A 470 -5.90 11.64 28.25
CA LEU A 470 -7.29 11.26 28.02
C LEU A 470 -7.57 9.82 28.48
N ILE A 471 -6.55 8.95 28.44
CA ILE A 471 -6.66 7.54 28.82
C ILE A 471 -6.04 7.24 30.20
N ASN A 472 -5.26 8.17 30.77
CA ASN A 472 -4.55 7.99 32.02
C ASN A 472 -4.49 9.27 32.86
N GLU A 473 -5.24 9.29 33.96
CA GLU A 473 -5.39 10.48 34.80
C GLU A 473 -4.08 11.00 35.40
N LYS A 474 -3.09 10.12 35.60
CA LYS A 474 -1.78 10.50 36.15
C LYS A 474 -1.05 11.55 35.29
N PHE A 475 -1.38 11.64 34.01
CA PHE A 475 -0.76 12.57 33.07
C PHE A 475 -1.58 13.85 32.85
N LYS A 476 -2.75 14.02 33.48
CA LYS A 476 -3.58 15.24 33.33
C LYS A 476 -2.83 16.51 33.75
N GLU A 477 -2.08 16.47 34.85
CA GLU A 477 -1.34 17.64 35.35
C GLU A 477 -0.10 17.94 34.50
N ALA A 478 0.65 16.90 34.11
CA ALA A 478 1.77 17.02 33.17
C ALA A 478 1.32 17.59 31.81
N GLY A 479 0.16 17.14 31.31
CA GLY A 479 -0.45 17.64 30.07
C GLY A 479 -0.76 19.13 30.13
N LYS A 480 -1.30 19.64 31.26
CA LYS A 480 -1.56 21.09 31.44
C LYS A 480 -0.27 21.92 31.42
N HIS A 481 0.79 21.42 32.06
CA HIS A 481 2.08 22.12 32.09
C HIS A 481 2.73 22.16 30.69
N LEU A 482 2.73 21.03 30.00
CA LEU A 482 3.28 20.90 28.65
C LEU A 482 2.47 21.67 27.61
N ASP A 483 1.16 21.85 27.79
CA ASP A 483 0.35 22.70 26.91
C ASP A 483 0.81 24.16 26.94
N THR A 484 1.19 24.65 28.12
CA THR A 484 1.77 25.99 28.28
C THR A 484 3.11 26.12 27.56
N LEU A 485 3.93 25.06 27.59
CA LEU A 485 5.22 25.00 26.89
C LEU A 485 5.02 24.91 25.37
N GLY A 486 4.09 24.07 24.91
CA GLY A 486 3.77 23.88 23.50
C GLY A 486 3.29 25.16 22.83
N ARG A 487 2.48 25.98 23.51
CA ARG A 487 2.09 27.31 23.01
C ARG A 487 3.30 28.24 22.83
N ARG A 488 4.24 28.25 23.78
CA ARG A 488 5.47 29.05 23.68
C ARG A 488 6.36 28.61 22.51
N VAL A 489 6.51 27.29 22.28
CA VAL A 489 7.26 26.76 21.13
C VAL A 489 6.56 27.09 19.81
N ALA A 490 5.23 26.97 19.75
CA ALA A 490 4.45 27.32 18.56
C ALA A 490 4.56 28.82 18.21
N GLU A 491 4.54 29.70 19.20
CA GLU A 491 4.75 31.15 19.02
C GLU A 491 6.18 31.48 18.53
N ARG A 492 7.19 30.75 19.03
CA ARG A 492 8.60 30.93 18.63
C ARG A 492 8.86 30.48 17.18
N ASN A 493 8.20 29.41 16.74
CA ASN A 493 8.35 28.83 15.39
C ASN A 493 7.53 29.55 14.31
N LYS A 494 6.74 30.58 14.65
CA LYS A 494 6.03 31.42 13.65
C LYS A 494 6.96 32.35 12.84
N GLN A 495 8.25 32.43 13.17
CA GLN A 495 9.19 33.39 12.56
C GLN A 495 10.38 32.79 11.79
N SER A 496 10.44 31.48 11.57
CA SER A 496 11.56 30.90 10.82
C SER A 496 11.14 29.68 10.01
N GLU A 497 11.59 29.67 8.75
CA GLU A 497 11.58 28.59 7.75
C GLU A 497 10.43 28.62 6.72
N GLN A 498 10.83 28.79 5.46
CA GLN A 498 10.01 28.39 4.31
C GLN A 498 9.84 26.86 4.38
N ARG A 499 8.69 26.38 4.83
CA ARG A 499 8.36 24.96 4.82
C ARG A 499 8.11 24.50 3.39
N ILE A 500 8.99 23.65 2.86
CA ILE A 500 8.83 23.08 1.53
C ILE A 500 8.04 21.78 1.68
N LEU A 501 6.87 21.72 1.03
CA LEU A 501 6.06 20.51 1.04
C LEU A 501 6.77 19.33 0.37
N PRO A 502 6.63 18.10 0.90
CA PRO A 502 7.15 16.90 0.27
C PRO A 502 6.70 16.78 -1.19
N ARG A 503 7.53 16.15 -2.02
CA ARG A 503 7.30 16.03 -3.46
C ARG A 503 5.92 15.43 -3.80
N ARG A 504 5.51 14.40 -3.06
CA ARG A 504 4.23 13.72 -3.24
C ARG A 504 3.03 14.59 -2.87
N VAL A 505 3.15 15.38 -1.80
CA VAL A 505 2.12 16.37 -1.42
C VAL A 505 1.97 17.43 -2.51
N ARG A 506 3.09 17.95 -3.05
CA ARG A 506 3.06 18.89 -4.19
C ARG A 506 2.39 18.28 -5.43
N TYR A 507 2.60 16.99 -5.70
CA TYR A 507 1.88 16.31 -6.76
C TYR A 507 0.37 16.28 -6.49
N PHE A 508 -0.05 15.89 -5.28
CA PHE A 508 -1.48 15.90 -4.92
C PHE A 508 -2.10 17.29 -5.02
N GLN A 509 -1.37 18.35 -4.66
CA GLN A 509 -1.78 19.73 -4.88
C GLN A 509 -1.99 20.05 -6.36
N SER A 510 -1.14 19.53 -7.25
CA SER A 510 -1.28 19.76 -8.69
C SER A 510 -2.54 19.16 -9.32
N ILE A 511 -3.15 18.17 -8.65
CA ILE A 511 -4.31 17.41 -9.16
C ILE A 511 -5.59 17.65 -8.34
N THR A 512 -5.48 18.24 -7.16
CA THR A 512 -6.59 18.44 -6.21
C THR A 512 -6.78 19.93 -5.94
N PRO A 513 -7.82 20.58 -6.48
CA PRO A 513 -8.13 21.98 -6.21
C PRO A 513 -8.20 22.29 -4.71
N THR A 514 -8.84 21.42 -3.93
CA THR A 514 -8.98 21.56 -2.48
C THR A 514 -7.64 21.71 -1.75
N LEU A 515 -6.59 20.99 -2.17
CA LEU A 515 -5.28 21.05 -1.52
C LEU A 515 -4.49 22.33 -1.82
N ASN A 516 -5.01 23.20 -2.70
CA ASN A 516 -4.48 24.54 -2.94
C ASN A 516 -5.22 25.63 -2.15
N ASP A 517 -6.27 25.28 -1.41
CA ASP A 517 -6.93 26.21 -0.50
C ASP A 517 -5.97 26.57 0.64
N GLN A 518 -5.83 27.86 0.94
CA GLN A 518 -4.87 28.34 1.93
C GLN A 518 -5.15 27.77 3.32
N GLN A 519 -6.42 27.58 3.69
CA GLN A 519 -6.79 27.00 4.97
C GLN A 519 -6.27 25.55 5.08
N VAL A 520 -6.43 24.76 4.01
CA VAL A 520 -5.95 23.38 3.96
C VAL A 520 -4.43 23.32 3.98
N ILE A 521 -3.75 24.25 3.28
CA ILE A 521 -2.29 24.36 3.30
C ILE A 521 -1.80 24.67 4.72
N ASP A 522 -2.42 25.62 5.40
CA ASP A 522 -2.04 26.00 6.75
C ASP A 522 -2.26 24.83 7.73
N ASP A 523 -3.39 24.12 7.63
CA ASP A 523 -3.69 22.92 8.43
C ASP A 523 -2.65 21.81 8.18
N MET A 524 -2.32 21.53 6.91
CA MET A 524 -1.27 20.57 6.55
C MET A 524 0.07 20.97 7.12
N LEU A 525 0.48 22.23 6.96
CA LEU A 525 1.76 22.73 7.44
C LEU A 525 1.85 22.72 8.97
N ASP A 526 0.76 23.02 9.67
CA ASP A 526 0.68 22.95 11.12
C ASP A 526 0.77 21.51 11.63
N TYR A 527 0.15 20.57 10.92
CA TYR A 527 0.23 19.14 11.21
C TYR A 527 1.63 18.56 10.90
N LEU A 528 2.25 18.97 9.79
CA LEU A 528 3.55 18.47 9.31
C LEU A 528 4.73 18.85 10.22
N GLY A 529 4.69 19.98 10.94
CA GLY A 529 5.87 20.44 11.69
C GLY A 529 7.11 20.66 10.80
N SER A 530 8.28 20.87 11.41
CA SER A 530 9.57 21.15 10.71
C SER A 530 10.29 19.90 10.20
N ASP A 531 9.87 18.69 10.59
CA ASP A 531 10.71 17.48 10.51
C ASP A 531 10.26 16.44 9.48
N VAL A 532 9.30 16.74 8.60
CA VAL A 532 9.07 15.95 7.37
C VAL A 532 10.15 16.29 6.35
N THR A 533 11.40 16.04 6.72
CA THR A 533 12.58 16.10 5.85
C THR A 533 13.02 14.71 5.38
N GLY A 534 12.29 13.67 5.80
CA GLY A 534 12.52 12.28 5.42
C GLY A 534 12.18 11.99 3.96
N VAL A 535 13.09 11.34 3.27
CA VAL A 535 13.02 10.89 1.87
C VAL A 535 11.96 9.78 1.67
N GLY A 536 11.20 9.43 2.70
CA GLY A 536 10.15 8.39 2.69
C GLY A 536 8.82 8.90 2.14
N ASP A 537 8.37 8.31 1.03
CA ASP A 537 7.13 8.68 0.33
C ASP A 537 5.84 8.29 1.09
N VAL A 538 5.98 7.49 2.16
CA VAL A 538 4.88 6.94 2.97
C VAL A 538 4.49 7.89 4.11
N ASP A 539 5.47 8.48 4.79
CA ASP A 539 5.27 9.43 5.88
C ASP A 539 4.40 10.62 5.44
N ALA A 540 4.70 11.18 4.28
CA ALA A 540 3.93 12.26 3.67
C ALA A 540 2.46 11.86 3.40
N THR A 541 2.20 10.61 2.98
CA THR A 541 0.84 10.11 2.71
C THR A 541 0.07 9.90 4.02
N CYS A 542 0.69 9.27 5.02
CA CYS A 542 0.06 9.02 6.33
C CYS A 542 -0.33 10.34 7.01
N THR A 543 0.58 11.30 6.94
CA THR A 543 0.44 12.62 7.53
C THR A 543 -0.61 13.44 6.79
N LEU A 544 -0.58 13.44 5.45
CA LEU A 544 -1.61 14.08 4.65
C LEU A 544 -3.00 13.48 4.95
N TYR A 545 -3.12 12.16 4.97
CA TYR A 545 -4.41 11.51 5.25
C TYR A 545 -4.98 11.94 6.60
N SER A 546 -4.15 11.89 7.64
CA SER A 546 -4.54 12.28 8.98
C SER A 546 -4.92 13.77 9.04
N ALA A 547 -4.15 14.66 8.41
CA ALA A 547 -4.47 16.10 8.35
C ALA A 547 -5.82 16.36 7.65
N LEU A 548 -6.09 15.74 6.51
CA LEU A 548 -7.34 15.95 5.78
C LEU A 548 -8.55 15.42 6.57
N VAL A 549 -8.41 14.29 7.27
CA VAL A 549 -9.50 13.73 8.07
C VAL A 549 -9.72 14.50 9.38
N GLU A 550 -8.65 14.76 10.12
CA GLU A 550 -8.73 15.29 11.48
C GLU A 550 -8.87 16.82 11.52
N TRP A 551 -8.38 17.53 10.51
CA TRP A 551 -8.36 19.00 10.48
C TRP A 551 -9.30 19.57 9.43
N THR A 552 -9.16 19.16 8.17
CA THR A 552 -10.02 19.70 7.09
C THR A 552 -11.47 19.25 7.28
N ILE A 553 -11.70 17.94 7.40
CA ILE A 553 -13.04 17.39 7.72
C ILE A 553 -13.37 17.63 9.19
N GLY A 554 -12.37 17.66 10.07
CA GLY A 554 -12.55 17.90 11.51
C GLY A 554 -12.99 16.67 12.30
N LEU A 555 -12.89 15.48 11.72
CA LEU A 555 -13.44 14.24 12.27
C LEU A 555 -12.39 13.52 13.11
N ASN A 556 -12.62 13.45 14.43
CA ASN A 556 -11.65 12.87 15.36
C ASN A 556 -12.31 11.83 16.28
N ALA A 557 -11.68 10.67 16.41
CA ALA A 557 -12.04 9.70 17.43
C ALA A 557 -11.47 10.12 18.78
N THR A 558 -12.31 10.10 19.81
CA THR A 558 -11.92 10.39 21.18
C THR A 558 -12.32 9.24 22.10
N TYR A 559 -11.91 9.33 23.36
CA TYR A 559 -12.34 8.35 24.36
C TYR A 559 -13.87 8.32 24.54
N GLU A 560 -14.50 9.49 24.57
CA GLU A 560 -15.93 9.66 24.90
C GLU A 560 -16.86 9.47 23.70
N GLY A 561 -16.35 9.64 22.49
CA GLY A 561 -17.14 9.52 21.26
C GLY A 561 -16.38 10.07 20.05
N LEU A 562 -17.13 10.49 19.04
CA LEU A 562 -16.56 11.13 17.86
C LEU A 562 -16.69 12.65 18.01
N THR A 563 -15.66 13.44 17.75
CA THR A 563 -15.77 14.90 17.67
C THR A 563 -15.73 15.36 16.23
N LEU A 564 -16.49 16.41 15.91
CA LEU A 564 -16.62 16.97 14.58
C LEU A 564 -16.47 18.50 14.59
N ASP A 565 -15.32 19.00 14.13
CA ASP A 565 -14.99 20.43 14.04
C ASP A 565 -14.60 20.82 12.60
N PRO A 566 -15.56 20.93 11.66
CA PRO A 566 -15.23 21.04 10.24
C PRO A 566 -14.55 22.37 9.89
N ARG A 567 -13.43 22.29 9.15
CA ARG A 567 -12.71 23.44 8.58
C ARG A 567 -12.65 23.34 7.07
N LEU A 568 -13.84 23.27 6.47
CA LEU A 568 -13.98 22.96 5.06
C LEU A 568 -13.40 24.09 4.18
N PRO A 569 -12.88 23.77 2.98
CA PRO A 569 -12.49 24.76 1.97
C PRO A 569 -13.63 25.72 1.64
N GLU A 570 -13.35 26.99 1.30
CA GLU A 570 -14.39 28.02 1.05
C GLU A 570 -15.42 27.59 0.00
N SER A 571 -14.98 26.86 -1.01
CA SER A 571 -15.79 26.38 -2.13
C SER A 571 -16.79 25.26 -1.79
N TRP A 572 -16.71 24.66 -0.60
CA TRP A 572 -17.58 23.55 -0.20
C TRP A 572 -18.82 24.07 0.54
N PHE A 573 -19.95 24.08 -0.17
CA PHE A 573 -21.26 24.41 0.42
C PHE A 573 -21.94 23.23 1.10
N GLU A 574 -21.61 22.01 0.65
CA GLU A 574 -22.16 20.77 1.18
C GLU A 574 -21.10 19.66 1.08
N CYS A 575 -21.03 18.83 2.10
CA CYS A 575 -20.20 17.64 2.16
C CYS A 575 -20.98 16.54 2.89
N SER A 576 -20.88 15.30 2.42
CA SER A 576 -21.49 14.15 3.08
C SER A 576 -20.43 13.10 3.37
N LEU A 577 -20.52 12.43 4.51
CA LEU A 577 -19.61 11.35 4.86
C LEU A 577 -20.28 10.25 5.68
N THR A 578 -19.85 9.02 5.46
CA THR A 578 -20.24 7.85 6.24
C THR A 578 -19.03 7.39 7.06
N ARG A 579 -19.21 7.26 8.38
CA ARG A 579 -18.16 6.84 9.32
C ARG A 579 -18.63 5.67 10.18
N HIS A 580 -17.94 4.52 10.09
CA HIS A 580 -18.20 3.36 10.94
C HIS A 580 -17.39 3.40 12.24
N PHE A 581 -18.01 3.67 13.38
CA PHE A 581 -17.31 3.89 14.64
C PHE A 581 -17.92 3.05 15.77
N ARG A 582 -17.10 2.19 16.39
CA ARG A 582 -17.46 1.34 17.55
C ARG A 582 -18.76 0.52 17.38
N GLY A 583 -19.04 0.09 16.15
CA GLY A 583 -20.22 -0.71 15.79
C GLY A 583 -21.36 0.11 15.19
N ASP A 584 -21.42 1.41 15.47
CA ASP A 584 -22.42 2.32 14.91
C ASP A 584 -21.95 2.89 13.57
N THR A 585 -22.89 3.36 12.75
CA THR A 585 -22.62 4.02 11.48
C THR A 585 -23.18 5.44 11.51
N TYR A 586 -22.32 6.44 11.33
CA TYR A 586 -22.72 7.85 11.32
C TYR A 586 -22.80 8.32 9.87
N ASN A 587 -23.99 8.68 9.41
CA ASN A 587 -24.24 9.31 8.13
C ASN A 587 -24.32 10.82 8.36
N ILE A 588 -23.22 11.52 8.09
CA ILE A 588 -23.00 12.92 8.43
C ILE A 588 -23.16 13.78 7.17
N THR A 589 -24.07 14.74 7.21
CA THR A 589 -24.22 15.80 6.21
C THR A 589 -23.77 17.13 6.82
N ILE A 590 -22.86 17.83 6.15
CA ILE A 590 -22.33 19.13 6.57
C ILE A 590 -22.77 20.17 5.54
N HIS A 591 -23.54 21.15 5.99
CA HIS A 591 -23.97 22.30 5.21
C HIS A 591 -23.24 23.55 5.69
N ARG A 592 -22.68 24.32 4.76
CA ARG A 592 -22.16 25.66 5.04
C ARG A 592 -23.25 26.70 4.83
N SER A 593 -23.49 27.52 5.84
CA SER A 593 -24.38 28.68 5.76
C SER A 593 -23.75 29.80 4.92
N ALA A 594 -24.56 30.58 4.21
CA ALA A 594 -24.08 31.75 3.48
C ALA A 594 -23.78 32.97 4.38
N SER A 595 -24.15 32.94 5.67
CA SER A 595 -24.06 34.09 6.57
C SER A 595 -22.72 34.16 7.30
N HIS A 596 -21.85 35.10 6.91
CA HIS A 596 -20.48 35.28 7.40
C HIS A 596 -20.36 35.85 8.84
N SER A 597 -21.33 35.62 9.72
CA SER A 597 -21.29 36.16 11.08
C SER A 597 -21.09 35.05 12.11
N GLU A 598 -19.84 34.94 12.57
CA GLU A 598 -19.32 34.00 13.58
C GLU A 598 -19.44 32.50 13.22
N THR A 599 -18.31 31.79 13.27
CA THR A 599 -18.23 30.33 13.07
C THR A 599 -18.91 29.61 14.22
N LYS A 600 -20.20 29.32 14.07
CA LYS A 600 -20.97 28.54 15.02
C LYS A 600 -21.41 27.24 14.37
N THR A 601 -20.72 26.17 14.75
CA THR A 601 -21.13 24.81 14.37
C THR A 601 -22.35 24.42 15.19
N SER A 602 -23.42 24.00 14.52
CA SER A 602 -24.59 23.37 15.15
C SER A 602 -24.73 21.95 14.64
N ILE A 603 -25.01 21.02 15.54
CA ILE A 603 -25.09 19.59 15.26
C ILE A 603 -26.42 19.06 15.75
N VAL A 604 -27.08 18.28 14.90
CA VAL A 604 -28.31 17.54 15.21
C VAL A 604 -28.04 16.06 14.91
N VAL A 605 -28.36 15.17 15.86
CA VAL A 605 -28.19 13.72 15.72
C VAL A 605 -29.56 13.07 15.91
N ASP A 606 -30.01 12.33 14.92
CA ASP A 606 -31.34 11.68 14.90
C ASP A 606 -32.50 12.64 15.22
N GLY A 607 -32.38 13.90 14.81
CA GLY A 607 -33.35 14.96 15.05
C GLY A 607 -33.17 15.72 16.37
N GLU A 608 -32.27 15.28 17.24
CA GLU A 608 -32.02 15.90 18.56
C GLU A 608 -30.76 16.80 18.52
N PRO A 609 -30.83 18.05 19.02
CA PRO A 609 -29.69 18.94 19.03
C PRO A 609 -28.62 18.50 20.04
N VAL A 610 -27.35 18.58 19.64
CA VAL A 610 -26.20 18.25 20.49
C VAL A 610 -25.47 19.51 20.91
N LEU A 611 -25.10 19.60 22.20
CA LEU A 611 -24.27 20.69 22.73
C LEU A 611 -22.80 20.43 22.46
N GLY A 612 -22.12 21.42 21.85
CA GLY A 612 -20.70 21.31 21.50
C GLY A 612 -20.50 20.56 20.18
N ASN A 613 -19.36 19.89 20.06
CA ASN A 613 -18.92 19.22 18.83
C ASN A 613 -18.75 17.71 18.98
N MET A 614 -19.24 17.11 20.07
CA MET A 614 -19.08 15.68 20.36
C MET A 614 -20.35 14.91 19.96
N LEU A 615 -20.24 14.06 18.95
CA LEU A 615 -21.28 13.12 18.55
C LEU A 615 -21.43 12.04 19.63
N PRO A 616 -22.66 11.77 20.11
CA PRO A 616 -22.92 10.71 21.06
C PRO A 616 -22.50 9.34 20.52
N PHE A 617 -21.94 8.49 21.38
CA PHE A 617 -21.75 7.08 21.11
C PHE A 617 -22.95 6.28 21.63
N PHE A 618 -23.65 5.55 20.76
CA PHE A 618 -24.87 4.83 21.10
C PHE A 618 -24.60 3.35 21.43
N GLY A 619 -23.68 2.72 20.71
CA GLY A 619 -23.28 1.33 20.88
C GLY A 619 -24.41 0.34 20.57
N ASP A 620 -25.37 0.73 19.74
CA ASP A 620 -26.53 -0.09 19.39
C ASP A 620 -26.41 -0.78 18.03
N GLY A 621 -25.32 -0.51 17.30
CA GLY A 621 -25.00 -1.13 16.03
C GLY A 621 -25.81 -0.59 14.85
N LYS A 622 -26.47 0.57 15.00
CA LYS A 622 -27.35 1.13 13.98
C LYS A 622 -26.72 2.30 13.22
N GLU A 623 -27.48 2.78 12.24
CA GLU A 623 -27.19 4.00 11.52
C GLU A 623 -27.80 5.21 12.24
N HIS A 624 -27.00 6.25 12.40
CA HIS A 624 -27.40 7.54 12.99
C HIS A 624 -27.21 8.64 11.95
N VAL A 625 -28.24 9.47 11.80
CA VAL A 625 -28.21 10.61 10.87
C VAL A 625 -27.71 11.82 11.62
N VAL A 626 -26.67 12.47 11.09
CA VAL A 626 -26.05 13.64 11.69
C VAL A 626 -26.10 14.80 10.70
N GLU A 627 -26.74 15.88 11.12
CA GLU A 627 -26.87 17.10 10.33
C GLU A 627 -26.03 18.20 11.00
N VAL A 628 -25.10 18.77 10.25
CA VAL A 628 -24.16 19.79 10.73
C VAL A 628 -24.33 21.05 9.91
N THR A 629 -24.54 22.18 10.58
CA THR A 629 -24.50 23.50 9.94
C THR A 629 -23.30 24.27 10.44
N VAL A 630 -22.42 24.69 9.52
CA VAL A 630 -21.26 25.55 9.79
C VAL A 630 -21.60 26.95 9.29
N SER A 631 -21.69 27.94 10.20
CA SER A 631 -22.00 29.32 9.83
C SER A 631 -20.81 30.16 9.43
#